data_AF-A0A4Q9HIM7-F1
#
_entry.id   AF-A0A4Q9HIM7-F1
#
_cell.length_a   1.000
_cell.length_b   1.000
_cell.length_c   1.000
_cell.angle_alpha   90.00
_cell.angle_beta   90.00
_cell.angle_gamma   90.00
#
_symmetry.space_group_name_H-M   'P 1'
#
loop_
_entity.id
_entity.type
_entity.pdbx_description
1 polymer ?
#
loop_
_entity_poly.entity_id
_entity_poly.type
_entity_poly.pdbx_seq_one_letter_code
_entity_poly.pdbx_strand_id
1 'polypeptide(L)'
;MAGDGLKADIPSLKSGGKDFTGIGERYQSAVDKLKAALTGLEGKDTPPWGDDDIGEKFGVVYEGLRDGMYESMGHLAAKLQEVGGALTTMAENHEAGEDFTHSLMQQHVANAEAESQLISNVKA
;
A
#
# COMPACT_ATOMS: atom_id res chain seq x y z
N MET A 1 28.05 10.35 -21.18
CA MET A 1 26.94 9.39 -21.27
C MET A 1 27.08 8.37 -20.16
N ALA A 2 26.66 8.73 -18.94
CA ALA A 2 26.54 7.82 -17.81
C ALA A 2 25.44 8.37 -16.90
N GLY A 3 24.31 7.65 -16.87
CA GLY A 3 23.51 7.56 -15.64
C GLY A 3 22.48 8.64 -15.33
N ASP A 4 21.76 9.20 -16.30
CA ASP A 4 20.38 9.65 -16.01
C ASP A 4 19.44 8.44 -16.17
N GLY A 5 19.78 7.36 -15.45
CA GLY A 5 18.92 6.19 -15.36
C GLY A 5 17.68 6.60 -14.57
N LEU A 6 16.52 6.12 -15.01
CA LEU A 6 15.20 6.30 -14.40
C LEU A 6 15.28 6.53 -12.88
N LYS A 7 15.37 7.81 -12.45
CA LYS A 7 15.29 8.15 -11.03
C LYS A 7 13.85 7.90 -10.60
N ALA A 8 13.69 7.16 -9.51
CA ALA A 8 12.37 6.98 -8.95
C ALA A 8 11.87 8.33 -8.45
N ASP A 9 10.63 8.68 -8.80
CA ASP A 9 9.95 9.81 -8.19
C ASP A 9 9.48 9.38 -6.79
N ILE A 10 10.41 9.46 -5.83
CA ILE A 10 10.19 9.14 -4.41
C ILE A 10 8.99 9.91 -3.85
N PRO A 11 8.83 11.24 -4.09
CA PRO A 11 7.63 11.97 -3.70
C PRO A 11 6.33 11.34 -4.21
N SER A 12 6.27 10.98 -5.49
CA SER A 12 5.09 10.35 -6.08
C SER A 12 4.81 8.97 -5.48
N LEU A 13 5.85 8.15 -5.21
CA LEU A 13 5.69 6.86 -4.53
C LEU A 13 5.15 7.02 -3.10
N LYS A 14 5.69 7.97 -2.32
CA LYS A 14 5.22 8.27 -0.97
C LYS A 14 3.78 8.80 -0.97
N SER A 15 3.44 9.68 -1.92
CA SER A 15 2.07 10.20 -2.06
C SER A 15 1.10 9.09 -2.43
N GLY A 16 1.41 8.32 -3.48
CA GLY A 16 0.58 7.20 -3.91
C GLY A 16 0.41 6.15 -2.81
N GLY A 17 1.48 5.85 -2.06
CA GLY A 17 1.43 4.94 -0.91
C GLY A 17 0.43 5.39 0.15
N LYS A 18 0.46 6.67 0.53
CA LYS A 18 -0.50 7.27 1.46
C LYS A 18 -1.92 7.27 0.91
N ASP A 19 -2.09 7.60 -0.36
CA ASP A 19 -3.39 7.66 -1.00
C ASP A 19 -4.06 6.29 -1.03
N PHE A 20 -3.34 5.24 -1.45
CA PHE A 20 -3.84 3.87 -1.47
C PHE A 20 -4.19 3.36 -0.07
N THR A 21 -3.34 3.63 0.92
CA THR A 21 -3.61 3.28 2.33
C THR A 21 -4.88 3.97 2.82
N GLY A 22 -5.00 5.28 2.61
CA GLY A 22 -6.17 6.04 3.04
C GLY A 22 -7.45 5.67 2.28
N ILE A 23 -7.38 5.30 1.00
CA ILE A 23 -8.51 4.76 0.24
C ILE A 23 -8.95 3.41 0.83
N GLY A 24 -7.99 2.52 1.13
CA GLY A 24 -8.27 1.22 1.76
C GLY A 24 -8.98 1.36 3.10
N GLU A 25 -8.51 2.26 3.97
CA GLU A 25 -9.14 2.55 5.27
C GLU A 25 -10.57 3.10 5.13
N ARG A 26 -10.77 4.08 4.24
CA ARG A 26 -12.10 4.65 4.00
C ARG A 26 -13.05 3.62 3.41
N TYR A 27 -12.56 2.77 2.51
CA TYR A 27 -13.32 1.70 1.92
C TYR A 27 -13.72 0.66 2.96
N GLN A 28 -12.79 0.18 3.80
CA GLN A 28 -13.10 -0.73 4.91
C GLN A 28 -14.16 -0.14 5.84
N SER A 29 -14.04 1.14 6.22
CA SER A 29 -15.03 1.81 7.06
C SER A 29 -16.42 1.86 6.40
N ALA A 30 -16.49 2.05 5.08
CA ALA A 30 -17.75 2.03 4.35
C ALA A 30 -18.36 0.60 4.32
N VAL A 31 -17.53 -0.42 4.14
CA VAL A 31 -17.93 -1.83 4.17
C VAL A 31 -18.46 -2.20 5.56
N ASP A 32 -17.79 -1.80 6.63
CA ASP A 32 -18.23 -2.06 8.01
C ASP A 32 -19.58 -1.41 8.30
N LYS A 33 -19.78 -0.16 7.83
CA LYS A 33 -21.07 0.54 7.95
C LYS A 33 -22.18 -0.18 7.17
N LEU A 34 -21.89 -0.63 5.95
CA LEU A 34 -22.82 -1.40 5.13
C LEU A 34 -23.23 -2.69 5.84
N LYS A 35 -22.24 -3.45 6.34
CA LYS A 35 -22.47 -4.70 7.07
C LYS A 35 -23.33 -4.47 8.31
N ALA A 36 -22.98 -3.47 9.13
CA ALA A 36 -23.74 -3.13 10.33
C ALA A 36 -25.19 -2.72 10.00
N ALA A 37 -25.39 -1.94 8.93
CA ALA A 37 -26.72 -1.53 8.51
C ALA A 37 -27.57 -2.71 8.03
N LEU A 38 -27.01 -3.57 7.18
CA LEU A 38 -27.71 -4.75 6.65
C LEU A 38 -28.05 -5.75 7.77
N THR A 39 -27.10 -6.09 8.63
CA THR A 39 -27.36 -6.93 9.81
C THR A 39 -28.39 -6.30 10.76
N GLY A 40 -28.42 -4.96 10.86
CA GLY A 40 -29.45 -4.25 11.61
C GLY A 40 -30.86 -4.40 11.02
N LEU A 41 -30.98 -4.50 9.68
CA LEU A 41 -32.25 -4.71 8.99
C LEU A 41 -32.74 -6.17 9.06
N GLU A 42 -31.83 -7.12 9.21
CA GLU A 42 -32.16 -8.55 9.27
C GLU A 42 -32.92 -8.96 10.54
N GLY A 43 -32.86 -8.14 11.60
CA GLY A 43 -33.60 -8.39 12.83
C GLY A 43 -33.14 -9.64 13.60
N LYS A 44 -33.87 -10.04 14.65
CA LYS A 44 -33.56 -11.23 15.47
C LYS A 44 -34.54 -12.39 15.32
N ASP A 45 -35.82 -12.09 15.07
CA ASP A 45 -36.89 -13.08 15.23
C ASP A 45 -37.40 -13.65 13.92
N THR A 46 -37.49 -12.84 12.87
CA THR A 46 -37.93 -13.29 11.54
C THR A 46 -37.07 -12.61 10.49
N PRO A 47 -36.39 -13.38 9.62
CA PRO A 47 -35.62 -12.81 8.54
C PRO A 47 -36.48 -11.90 7.65
N PRO A 48 -35.91 -10.88 7.01
CA PRO A 48 -36.67 -9.88 6.25
C PRO A 48 -37.36 -10.47 5.01
N TRP A 49 -36.97 -11.68 4.59
CA TRP A 49 -37.60 -12.45 3.50
C TRP A 49 -38.63 -13.48 3.98
N GLY A 50 -38.93 -13.53 5.28
CA GLY A 50 -39.89 -14.47 5.86
C GLY A 50 -39.28 -15.81 6.30
N ASP A 51 -40.02 -16.51 7.16
CA ASP A 51 -39.68 -17.84 7.70
C ASP A 51 -40.56 -18.96 7.10
N ASP A 52 -41.11 -18.71 5.91
CA ASP A 52 -41.80 -19.73 5.13
C ASP A 52 -40.82 -20.48 4.20
N ASP A 53 -41.23 -21.60 3.60
CA ASP A 53 -40.35 -22.42 2.74
C ASP A 53 -39.75 -21.63 1.56
N ILE A 54 -40.44 -20.59 1.08
CA ILE A 54 -39.92 -19.69 0.05
C ILE A 54 -38.88 -18.74 0.63
N GLY A 55 -39.17 -18.12 1.78
CA GLY A 55 -38.25 -17.27 2.52
C GLY A 55 -36.96 -18.01 2.89
N GLU A 56 -37.04 -19.23 3.41
CA GLU A 56 -35.86 -20.03 3.77
C GLU A 56 -34.93 -20.27 2.55
N LYS A 57 -35.50 -20.68 1.40
CA LYS A 57 -34.71 -20.88 0.17
C LYS A 57 -34.08 -19.58 -0.32
N PHE A 58 -34.81 -18.47 -0.24
CA PHE A 58 -34.27 -17.16 -0.60
C PHE A 58 -33.13 -16.76 0.34
N GLY A 59 -33.30 -16.95 1.66
CA GLY A 59 -32.33 -16.66 2.69
C GLY A 59 -31.01 -17.39 2.45
N VAL A 60 -31.04 -18.70 2.20
CA VAL A 60 -29.82 -19.48 1.92
C VAL A 60 -29.00 -18.88 0.77
N VAL A 61 -29.66 -18.48 -0.32
CA VAL A 61 -28.97 -17.90 -1.48
C VAL A 61 -28.49 -16.48 -1.18
N TYR A 62 -29.34 -15.66 -0.56
CA TYR A 62 -29.04 -14.28 -0.24
C TYR A 62 -27.88 -14.17 0.76
N GLU A 63 -27.93 -14.90 1.87
CA GLU A 63 -26.90 -14.90 2.90
C GLU A 63 -25.57 -15.39 2.35
N GLY A 64 -25.57 -16.47 1.54
CA GLY A 64 -24.36 -16.94 0.87
C GLY A 64 -23.74 -15.90 -0.06
N LEU A 65 -24.54 -15.22 -0.87
CA LEU A 65 -24.08 -14.14 -1.74
C LEU A 65 -23.57 -12.94 -0.92
N ARG A 66 -24.33 -12.53 0.09
CA ARG A 66 -24.02 -11.42 1.01
C ARG A 66 -22.69 -11.65 1.71
N ASP A 67 -22.48 -12.83 2.29
CA ASP A 67 -21.29 -13.16 3.05
C ASP A 67 -20.07 -13.24 2.12
N GLY A 68 -20.21 -13.85 0.93
CA GLY A 68 -19.16 -13.82 -0.10
C GLY A 68 -18.80 -12.40 -0.56
N MET A 69 -19.79 -11.51 -0.68
CA MET A 69 -19.54 -10.10 -0.95
C MET A 69 -18.80 -9.41 0.20
N TYR A 70 -19.16 -9.64 1.46
CA TYR A 70 -18.44 -9.09 2.61
C TYR A 70 -16.97 -9.52 2.64
N GLU A 71 -16.69 -10.79 2.37
CA GLU A 71 -15.32 -11.29 2.28
C GLU A 71 -14.56 -10.64 1.13
N SER A 72 -15.15 -10.57 -0.06
CA SER A 72 -14.53 -9.93 -1.23
C SER A 72 -14.24 -8.44 -1.00
N MET A 73 -15.16 -7.73 -0.34
CA MET A 73 -14.97 -6.32 0.01
C MET A 73 -13.84 -6.16 1.04
N GLY A 74 -13.82 -6.96 2.11
CA GLY A 74 -12.72 -6.95 3.08
C GLY A 74 -11.37 -7.24 2.41
N HIS A 75 -11.31 -8.21 1.49
CA HIS A 75 -10.10 -8.52 0.74
C HIS A 75 -9.62 -7.36 -0.14
N LEU A 76 -10.54 -6.67 -0.82
CA LEU A 76 -10.20 -5.49 -1.62
C LEU A 76 -9.63 -4.37 -0.74
N ALA A 77 -10.20 -4.12 0.43
CA ALA A 77 -9.67 -3.14 1.38
C ALA A 77 -8.22 -3.45 1.79
N ALA A 78 -7.96 -4.71 2.15
CA ALA A 78 -6.62 -5.18 2.50
C ALA A 78 -5.65 -5.02 1.34
N LYS A 79 -6.06 -5.36 0.10
CA LYS A 79 -5.22 -5.21 -1.08
C LYS A 79 -4.85 -3.76 -1.38
N LEU A 80 -5.78 -2.81 -1.18
CA LEU A 80 -5.48 -1.39 -1.33
C LEU A 80 -4.43 -0.93 -0.32
N GLN A 81 -4.51 -1.40 0.93
CA GLN A 81 -3.51 -1.10 1.95
C GLN A 81 -2.16 -1.76 1.64
N GLU A 82 -2.14 -3.01 1.15
CA GLU A 82 -0.92 -3.69 0.72
C GLU A 82 -0.20 -2.92 -0.41
N VAL A 83 -0.94 -2.44 -1.41
CA VAL A 83 -0.37 -1.58 -2.48
C VAL A 83 0.21 -0.31 -1.88
N GLY A 84 -0.50 0.32 -0.94
CA GLY A 84 -0.03 1.51 -0.24
C GLY A 84 1.29 1.28 0.51
N GLY A 85 1.38 0.17 1.23
CA GLY A 85 2.59 -0.26 1.92
C GLY A 85 3.75 -0.54 0.95
N ALA A 86 3.49 -1.27 -0.13
CA ALA A 86 4.50 -1.60 -1.13
C ALA A 86 5.09 -0.36 -1.81
N LEU A 87 4.27 0.64 -2.15
CA LEU A 87 4.75 1.92 -2.70
C LEU A 87 5.61 2.69 -1.70
N THR A 88 5.23 2.67 -0.42
CA THR A 88 6.00 3.31 0.65
C THR A 88 7.36 2.64 0.82
N THR A 89 7.40 1.32 0.89
CA THR A 89 8.65 0.53 0.95
C THR A 89 9.52 0.75 -0.29
N MET A 90 8.92 0.84 -1.47
CA MET A 90 9.67 1.14 -2.69
C MET A 90 10.34 2.53 -2.62
N ALA A 91 9.64 3.53 -2.09
CA ALA A 91 10.18 4.86 -1.90
C ALA A 91 11.37 4.87 -0.91
N GLU A 92 11.24 4.18 0.21
CA GLU A 92 12.29 4.04 1.23
C GLU A 92 13.54 3.33 0.67
N ASN A 93 13.33 2.27 -0.11
CA ASN A 93 14.44 1.55 -0.75
C ASN A 93 15.19 2.41 -1.77
N HIS A 94 14.48 3.23 -2.54
CA HIS A 94 15.11 4.15 -3.49
C HIS A 94 15.89 5.25 -2.77
N GLU A 95 15.32 5.84 -1.71
CA GLU A 95 16.00 6.86 -0.90
C GLU A 95 17.29 6.32 -0.28
N ALA A 96 17.24 5.13 0.34
CA ALA A 96 18.41 4.49 0.93
C ALA A 96 19.48 4.13 -0.13
N GLY A 97 19.07 3.69 -1.32
CA GLY A 97 19.98 3.35 -2.41
C GLY A 97 20.69 4.57 -3.00
N GLU A 98 19.97 5.67 -3.17
CA GLU A 98 20.55 6.94 -3.64
C GLU A 98 21.51 7.53 -2.60
N ASP A 99 21.14 7.54 -1.32
CA ASP A 99 21.98 8.01 -0.21
C ASP A 99 23.29 7.21 -0.11
N PHE A 100 23.19 5.88 -0.18
CA PHE A 100 24.36 5.00 -0.16
C PHE A 100 25.29 5.30 -1.34
N THR A 101 24.74 5.38 -2.56
CA THR A 101 25.53 5.62 -3.77
C THR A 101 26.19 7.00 -3.73
N HIS A 102 25.47 8.02 -3.27
CA HIS A 102 26.01 9.36 -3.12
C HIS A 102 27.16 9.40 -2.11
N SER A 103 27.02 8.74 -0.95
CA SER A 103 28.09 8.65 0.05
C SER A 103 29.35 7.97 -0.48
N LEU A 104 29.18 6.88 -1.25
CA LEU A 104 30.29 6.15 -1.84
C LEU A 104 31.02 6.97 -2.91
N MET A 105 30.28 7.74 -3.73
CA MET A 105 30.88 8.67 -4.70
C MET A 105 31.66 9.78 -4.01
N GLN A 106 31.12 10.40 -2.95
CA GLN A 106 31.82 11.43 -2.19
C GLN A 106 33.13 10.91 -1.59
N GLN A 107 33.11 9.70 -1.02
CA GLN A 107 34.31 9.08 -0.47
C GLN A 107 35.36 8.79 -1.55
N HIS A 108 34.96 8.31 -2.72
CA HIS A 108 35.89 8.09 -3.84
C HIS A 108 36.54 9.39 -4.32
N VAL A 109 35.77 10.48 -4.42
CA VAL A 109 36.30 11.81 -4.79
C VAL A 109 37.28 12.30 -3.73
N ALA A 110 36.93 12.24 -2.44
CA ALA A 110 37.80 12.67 -1.35
C ALA A 110 39.12 11.87 -1.32
N ASN A 111 39.06 10.56 -1.54
CA ASN A 111 40.26 9.72 -1.61
C ASN A 111 41.16 10.11 -2.79
N ALA A 112 40.58 10.33 -3.98
CA ALA A 112 41.34 10.74 -5.16
C ALA A 112 42.00 12.12 -4.98
N GLU A 113 41.32 13.06 -4.32
CA GLU A 113 41.88 14.37 -3.99
C GLU A 113 43.05 14.24 -3.00
N ALA A 114 42.91 13.42 -1.96
CA ALA A 114 43.98 13.16 -1.00
C ALA A 114 45.22 12.52 -1.66
N GLU A 115 45.03 11.55 -2.55
CA GLU A 115 46.11 10.93 -3.31
C GLU A 115 46.84 11.95 -4.21
N SER A 116 46.08 12.82 -4.89
CA SER A 116 46.65 13.87 -5.74
C SER A 116 47.50 14.87 -4.93
N GLN A 117 47.03 15.28 -3.74
CA GLN A 117 47.76 16.17 -2.85
C GLN A 117 49.06 15.54 -2.32
N LEU A 118 49.05 14.24 -2.03
CA LEU A 118 50.28 13.52 -1.64
C LEU A 118 51.30 13.51 -2.78
N ILE A 119 50.86 13.26 -4.02
CA ILE A 119 51.75 13.25 -5.19
C ILE A 119 52.35 14.64 -5.46
N SER A 120 51.56 15.71 -5.30
CA SER A 120 52.07 17.08 -5.48
C SER A 120 53.09 17.46 -4.41
N ASN A 121 52.87 17.05 -3.16
CA ASN A 121 53.78 17.37 -2.04
C ASN A 121 55.10 16.60 -2.10
N VAL A 122 55.15 15.45 -2.77
CA VAL A 122 56.38 14.68 -3.00
C VAL A 122 57.21 15.23 -4.17
N LYS A 123 56.60 16.00 -5.08
CA LYS A 123 57.29 16.59 -6.25
C LYS A 123 57.80 18.01 -6.03
N ALA A 124 57.46 18.65 -4.92
CA ALA A 124 57.95 19.97 -4.50
C ALA A 124 59.22 19.83 -3.66
#